data_AF-A0A8S2SVG8-F1
#
_entry.id   AF-A0A8S2SVG8-F1
#
_cell.length_a   1.000
_cell.length_b   1.000
_cell.length_c   1.000
_cell.angle_alpha   90.00
_cell.angle_beta   90.00
_cell.angle_gamma   90.00
#
_symmetry.space_group_name_H-M   'P 1'
#
loop_
_entity.id
_entity.type
_entity.pdbx_description
1 polymer ?
#
loop_
_entity_poly.entity_id
_entity_poly.type
_entity_poly.pdbx_seq_one_letter_code
_entity_poly.pdbx_strand_id
1 'polypeptide(L)'
;MTQYPDWEITGFPENSVFSNYSSALTFSSERYPNQNKFYEAIEVIVNTTGTYSFTSSSQIDTLGYLYKGEFNPSNQNLNMLTRNDDYP
;
A
#
# COMPACT_ATOMS: atom_id res chain seq x y z
N MET A 1 -28.31 -28.70 -2.26
CA MET A 1 -27.80 -27.69 -1.30
C MET A 1 -26.31 -27.98 -1.18
N THR A 2 -25.49 -27.25 -1.92
CA THR A 2 -24.05 -27.52 -1.99
C THR A 2 -23.37 -26.67 -0.94
N GLN A 3 -22.82 -27.33 0.09
CA GLN A 3 -22.01 -26.68 1.12
C GLN A 3 -20.59 -26.53 0.56
N TYR A 4 -20.09 -25.30 0.51
CA TYR A 4 -18.71 -25.01 0.11
C TYR A 4 -17.74 -25.46 1.22
N PRO A 5 -16.52 -25.91 0.88
CA PRO A 5 -15.56 -26.39 1.86
C PRO A 5 -14.93 -25.26 2.68
N ASP A 6 -14.66 -25.53 3.97
CA ASP A 6 -14.20 -24.60 5.01
C ASP A 6 -12.82 -23.92 4.78
N TRP A 7 -12.23 -24.02 3.59
CA TRP A 7 -10.94 -23.39 3.27
C TRP A 7 -11.07 -22.04 2.54
N GLU A 8 -12.27 -21.56 2.25
CA GLU A 8 -12.49 -20.22 1.63
C GLU A 8 -12.79 -19.08 2.64
N ILE A 9 -12.68 -19.33 3.95
CA ILE A 9 -12.82 -18.25 4.96
C ILE A 9 -11.64 -18.29 5.92
N THR A 10 -10.46 -17.86 5.48
CA THR A 10 -9.55 -17.18 6.41
C THR A 10 -10.05 -15.75 6.57
N GLY A 11 -11.18 -15.61 7.26
CA GLY A 11 -11.67 -14.31 7.69
C GLY A 11 -10.58 -13.63 8.49
N PHE A 12 -10.34 -12.35 8.21
CA PHE A 12 -9.49 -11.50 9.02
C PHE A 12 -9.79 -11.76 10.52
N PRO A 13 -8.78 -11.77 11.41
CA PRO A 13 -9.02 -12.04 12.83
C PRO A 13 -10.14 -11.15 13.34
N GLU A 14 -11.04 -11.68 14.18
CA GLU A 14 -12.31 -11.05 14.62
C GLU A 14 -12.18 -9.64 15.23
N ASN A 15 -10.97 -9.10 15.38
CA ASN A 15 -10.66 -7.75 15.86
C ASN A 15 -9.78 -6.92 14.90
N SER A 16 -9.77 -7.21 13.59
CA SER A 16 -9.07 -6.37 12.62
C SER A 16 -9.68 -4.96 12.57
N VAL A 17 -8.94 -3.97 13.02
CA VAL A 17 -9.26 -2.55 12.84
C VAL A 17 -8.80 -2.13 11.45
N PHE A 18 -9.73 -1.61 10.65
CA PHE A 18 -9.43 -1.07 9.32
C PHE A 18 -9.30 0.45 9.39
N SER A 19 -8.31 0.97 8.68
CA SER A 19 -8.20 2.39 8.35
C SER A 19 -8.31 2.52 6.84
N ASN A 20 -9.21 3.38 6.37
CA ASN A 20 -9.44 3.61 4.95
C ASN A 20 -8.94 5.01 4.58
N TYR A 21 -8.15 5.08 3.52
CA TYR A 21 -7.70 6.32 2.91
C TYR A 21 -8.03 6.29 1.42
N SER A 22 -8.44 7.43 0.87
CA SER A 22 -8.77 7.55 -0.55
C SER A 22 -8.32 8.90 -1.08
N SER A 23 -7.73 8.87 -2.26
CA SER A 23 -7.16 10.02 -2.95
C SER A 23 -7.27 9.84 -4.47
N ALA A 24 -6.82 10.84 -5.22
CA ALA A 24 -6.71 10.76 -6.67
C ALA A 24 -5.40 11.40 -7.13
N LEU A 25 -4.64 10.67 -7.95
CA LEU A 25 -3.53 11.26 -8.70
C LEU A 25 -4.07 12.19 -9.78
N THR A 26 -3.53 13.39 -9.85
CA THR A 26 -3.90 14.43 -10.81
C THR A 26 -2.64 14.99 -11.48
N PHE A 27 -2.80 15.80 -12.52
CA PHE A 27 -1.65 16.43 -13.19
C PHE A 27 -0.87 17.41 -12.29
N SER A 28 -1.45 17.83 -11.16
CA SER A 28 -0.81 18.65 -10.13
C SER A 28 -0.20 17.84 -8.98
N SER A 29 -0.33 16.52 -8.98
CA SER A 29 0.31 15.66 -7.96
C SER A 29 1.83 15.73 -8.05
N GLU A 30 2.49 15.38 -6.95
CA GLU A 30 3.94 15.33 -6.88
C GLU A 30 4.51 14.30 -7.87
N ARG A 31 5.73 14.56 -8.34
CA ARG A 31 6.44 13.72 -9.30
C ARG A 31 7.80 13.35 -8.79
N TYR A 32 8.22 12.14 -9.13
CA TYR A 32 9.58 11.72 -8.90
C TYR A 32 10.57 12.65 -9.61
N PRO A 33 11.63 13.11 -8.93
CA PRO A 33 12.74 13.82 -9.56
C PRO A 33 13.29 13.01 -10.74
N ASN A 34 13.42 13.66 -11.89
CA ASN A 34 13.98 13.07 -13.12
C ASN A 34 13.18 11.88 -13.68
N GLN A 35 11.94 11.65 -13.25
CA GLN A 35 11.05 10.64 -13.83
C GLN A 35 9.70 11.25 -14.17
N ASN A 36 9.08 10.78 -15.25
CA ASN A 36 7.72 11.18 -15.60
C ASN A 36 6.68 10.28 -14.91
N LYS A 37 6.78 10.15 -13.59
CA LYS A 37 5.90 9.33 -12.76
C LYS A 37 5.41 10.15 -11.57
N PHE A 38 4.09 10.15 -11.38
CA PHE A 38 3.46 10.73 -10.19
C PHE A 38 3.56 9.78 -9.02
N TYR A 39 3.56 10.32 -7.81
CA TYR A 39 3.46 9.52 -6.59
C TYR A 39 2.55 10.20 -5.57
N GLU A 40 2.16 9.40 -4.58
CA GLU A 40 1.54 9.87 -3.36
C GLU A 40 2.25 9.21 -2.18
N ALA A 41 2.64 10.02 -1.20
CA ALA A 41 3.26 9.55 0.03
C ALA A 41 2.21 9.57 1.14
N ILE A 42 1.97 8.40 1.74
CA ILE A 42 1.01 8.23 2.83
C ILE A 42 1.79 7.86 4.09
N GLU A 43 1.68 8.70 5.13
CA GLU A 43 2.29 8.38 6.42
C GLU A 43 1.48 7.31 7.15
N VAL A 44 2.16 6.26 7.59
CA VAL A 44 1.56 5.18 8.39
C VAL A 44 2.16 5.20 9.79
N ILE A 45 1.33 5.58 10.78
CA ILE A 45 1.72 5.60 12.19
C ILE A 45 1.31 4.28 12.85
N VAL A 46 2.30 3.48 13.25
CA VAL A 46 2.10 2.18 13.90
C VAL A 46 2.28 2.34 15.41
N ASN A 47 1.18 2.26 16.16
CA ASN A 47 1.19 2.45 17.62
C ASN A 47 1.39 1.16 18.42
N THR A 48 1.20 -0.01 17.80
CA THR A 48 1.33 -1.32 18.46
C THR A 48 2.14 -2.27 17.60
N THR A 49 2.90 -3.16 18.23
CA THR A 49 3.61 -4.21 17.51
C THR A 49 2.63 -5.29 17.05
N GLY A 50 2.71 -5.68 15.78
CA GLY A 50 1.87 -6.72 15.20
C GLY A 50 2.08 -6.86 13.70
N THR A 51 1.26 -7.70 13.08
CA THR A 51 1.22 -7.86 11.62
C THR A 51 0.14 -6.97 11.03
N TYR A 52 0.50 -6.23 9.98
CA TYR A 52 -0.39 -5.33 9.26
C TYR A 52 -0.50 -5.77 7.80
N SER A 53 -1.70 -5.65 7.25
CA SER A 53 -1.97 -5.89 5.84
C SER A 53 -2.34 -4.57 5.17
N PHE A 54 -1.68 -4.26 4.07
CA PHE A 54 -1.97 -3.12 3.24
C PHE A 54 -2.59 -3.62 1.93
N THR A 55 -3.69 -2.99 1.53
CA THR A 55 -4.37 -3.30 0.26
C THR A 55 -4.68 -1.99 -0.44
N SER A 56 -4.64 -2.01 -1.77
CA SER A 56 -4.87 -0.86 -2.63
C SER A 56 -5.88 -1.27 -3.71
N SER A 57 -6.76 -0.34 -4.08
CA SER A 57 -7.63 -0.49 -5.23
C SER A 57 -7.60 0.80 -6.03
N SER A 58 -7.23 0.68 -7.31
CA SER A 58 -7.03 1.81 -8.21
C SER A 58 -7.52 1.49 -9.62
N GLN A 59 -7.88 2.52 -10.37
CA GLN A 59 -8.24 2.40 -11.80
C GLN A 59 -7.02 2.40 -12.73
N ILE A 60 -5.84 2.66 -12.18
CA ILE A 60 -4.56 2.61 -12.89
C ILE A 60 -3.64 1.60 -12.21
N ASP A 61 -2.65 1.12 -12.97
CA ASP A 61 -1.58 0.29 -12.43
C ASP A 61 -0.72 1.10 -11.44
N THR A 62 -0.53 0.57 -10.23
CA THR A 62 0.16 1.25 -9.13
C THR A 62 1.24 0.37 -8.54
N LEU A 63 2.40 0.98 -8.26
CA LEU A 63 3.49 0.34 -7.54
C LEU A 63 3.42 0.75 -6.06
N GLY A 64 3.33 -0.23 -5.17
CA GLY A 64 3.35 -0.01 -3.72
C GLY A 64 4.76 -0.12 -3.17
N TYR A 65 5.19 0.88 -2.40
CA TYR A 65 6.49 0.85 -1.71
C TYR A 65 6.29 1.18 -0.23
N LEU A 66 6.94 0.42 0.64
CA LEU A 66 6.91 0.66 2.07
C LEU A 66 8.30 1.08 2.56
N TYR A 67 8.36 2.19 3.29
CA TYR A 67 9.60 2.79 3.78
C TYR A 67 9.61 2.81 5.31
N LYS A 68 10.81 2.70 5.90
CA LYS A 68 11.03 2.92 7.32
C LYS A 68 11.39 4.38 7.57
N GLY A 69 10.53 5.11 8.27
CA GLY A 69 10.72 6.54 8.49
C GLY A 69 10.39 7.35 7.25
N GLU A 70 11.23 8.31 6.88
CA GLU A 70 10.94 9.24 5.79
C GLU A 70 11.17 8.63 4.40
N PHE A 71 10.20 8.84 3.51
CA PHE A 71 10.31 8.58 2.08
C PHE A 71 11.09 9.71 1.41
N ASN A 72 12.10 9.35 0.60
CA ASN A 72 12.87 10.30 -0.19
C ASN A 72 12.61 10.06 -1.70
N PRO A 73 11.87 10.95 -2.40
CA PRO A 73 11.57 10.75 -3.81
C PRO A 73 12.82 10.83 -4.71
N SER A 74 13.91 11.48 -4.25
CA SER A 74 15.18 11.55 -4.99
C SER A 74 16.00 10.26 -4.88
N ASN A 75 15.72 9.40 -3.89
CA ASN A 75 16.39 8.11 -3.71
C ASN A 75 15.40 7.06 -3.19
N GLN A 76 14.66 6.44 -4.11
CA GLN A 76 13.62 5.44 -3.81
C GLN A 76 14.13 4.17 -3.13
N ASN A 77 15.45 3.92 -3.08
CA ASN A 77 16.01 2.76 -2.39
C ASN A 77 16.36 3.06 -0.93
N LEU A 78 16.44 4.34 -0.56
CA LEU A 78 16.74 4.74 0.81
C LEU A 78 15.59 4.31 1.73
N ASN A 79 15.91 3.56 2.79
CA ASN A 79 14.95 3.09 3.80
C ASN A 79 13.80 2.21 3.29
N MET A 80 13.85 1.70 2.06
CA MET A 80 12.81 0.82 1.52
C MET A 80 12.83 -0.53 2.26
N LEU A 81 11.68 -0.91 2.83
CA LEU A 81 11.48 -2.19 3.51
C LEU A 81 11.02 -3.27 2.53
N THR A 82 10.05 -2.93 1.70
CA THR A 82 9.49 -3.83 0.70
C THR A 82 8.83 -3.03 -0.42
N ARG A 83 8.55 -3.70 -1.52
CA ARG A 83 7.78 -3.18 -2.64
C ARG A 83 6.86 -4.27 -3.18
N ASN A 84 5.73 -3.86 -3.70
CA ASN A 84 4.83 -4.71 -4.45
C ASN A 84 4.54 -4.03 -5.79
N ASP A 85 4.80 -4.75 -6.86
CA ASP A 85 4.37 -4.43 -8.20
C ASP A 85 3.31 -5.48 -8.52
N ASP A 86 2.09 -5.07 -8.84
CA ASP A 86 1.00 -6.02 -9.16
C ASP A 86 1.20 -6.70 -10.54
N TYR A 87 2.39 -6.59 -11.13
CA TYR A 87 2.76 -7.28 -12.36
C TYR A 87 3.36 -8.69 -12.11
N PRO A 88 2.87 -9.75 -12.80
CA PRO A 88 3.37 -11.12 -12.68
C PRO A 88 4.79 -11.35 -13.21
#